data_AF-A0A838DZD7-F1
#
_entry.id   AF-A0A838DZD7-F1
#
_cell.length_a   1.000
_cell.length_b   1.000
_cell.length_c   1.000
_cell.angle_alpha   90.00
_cell.angle_beta   90.00
_cell.angle_gamma   90.00
#
_symmetry.space_group_name_H-M   'P 1'
#
loop_
_entity.id
_entity.type
_entity.pdbx_description
1 polymer ?
#
loop_
_entity_poly.entity_id
_entity_poly.type
_entity_poly.pdbx_seq_one_letter_code
_entity_poly.pdbx_strand_id
1 'polypeptide(L)'
;VERAMQFGKSERAAKERGMVSLFGELAQVDNAFEFALSSKNGEISRKQLLAWEKELVGVYISKHPLSYLSDLLKERTTHTTAAVTEELAKQKVTLGGTITEARRITTKKGDTMCVVKLEDMYGSVSVTVFPRTYEETAELWVEDTVIIVRGEVQIFREEVSLQCISAEPLHQVEEEMNRKQHQVWLTLHLSGEDEKAVSNDIMKVQDIYRYIQERPGRDHYEILVANGSWQVRLTPQNNTMQYSEDLRTRLEEVLGEGMVEALVID
;
A
#
# COMPACT_ATOMS: atom_id res chain seq x y z
N VAL A 1 -20.67 16.29 -4.19
CA VAL A 1 -21.93 15.59 -4.57
C VAL A 1 -23.14 16.52 -4.57
N GLU A 2 -23.43 17.24 -3.48
CA GLU A 2 -24.61 18.10 -3.38
C GLU A 2 -24.66 19.25 -4.41
N ARG A 3 -23.53 19.92 -4.67
CA ARG A 3 -23.39 20.91 -5.76
C ARG A 3 -23.63 20.32 -7.15
N ALA A 4 -23.18 19.09 -7.41
CA ALA A 4 -23.42 18.41 -8.68
C ALA A 4 -24.90 18.06 -8.87
N MET A 5 -25.58 17.64 -7.79
CA MET A 5 -27.02 17.42 -7.81
C MET A 5 -27.79 18.72 -8.02
N GLN A 6 -27.38 19.83 -7.40
CA GLN A 6 -27.97 21.15 -7.61
C GLN A 6 -27.78 21.62 -9.06
N PHE A 7 -26.57 21.45 -9.62
CA PHE A 7 -26.29 21.75 -11.02
C PHE A 7 -27.20 20.93 -11.96
N GLY A 8 -27.25 19.60 -11.78
CA GLY A 8 -28.11 18.74 -12.58
C GLY A 8 -29.61 19.05 -12.44
N LYS A 9 -30.08 19.49 -11.26
CA LYS A 9 -31.45 19.99 -11.07
C LYS A 9 -31.69 21.30 -11.82
N SER A 10 -30.73 22.23 -11.78
CA SER A 10 -30.83 23.51 -12.47
C SER A 10 -30.85 23.35 -14.00
N GLU A 11 -30.08 22.40 -14.54
CA GLU A 11 -30.10 22.06 -15.97
C GLU A 11 -31.43 21.46 -16.42
N ARG A 12 -31.96 20.49 -15.66
CA ARG A 12 -33.27 19.90 -15.96
C ARG A 12 -34.36 20.98 -15.96
N ALA A 13 -34.33 21.87 -14.97
CA ALA A 13 -35.26 22.99 -14.91
C ALA A 13 -35.10 24.00 -16.07
N ALA A 14 -33.88 24.25 -16.54
CA ALA A 14 -33.63 25.12 -17.69
C ALA A 14 -34.15 24.51 -19.01
N LYS A 15 -33.96 23.20 -19.19
CA LYS A 15 -34.44 22.42 -20.34
C LYS A 15 -35.97 22.31 -20.38
N GLU A 16 -36.60 22.08 -19.23
CA GLU A 16 -38.07 22.06 -19.09
C GLU A 16 -38.72 23.41 -19.39
N ARG A 17 -38.00 24.53 -19.16
CA ARG A 17 -38.45 25.88 -19.49
C ARG A 17 -38.25 26.27 -20.96
N GLY A 18 -37.76 25.37 -21.82
CA GLY A 18 -37.63 25.59 -23.26
C GLY A 18 -36.57 26.63 -23.66
N MET A 19 -35.68 27.01 -22.74
CA MET A 19 -34.58 27.93 -23.03
C MET A 19 -33.40 27.16 -23.66
N VAL A 20 -33.50 26.84 -24.95
CA VAL A 20 -32.36 26.38 -25.75
C VAL A 20 -31.84 27.60 -26.52
N SER A 21 -30.94 28.36 -25.91
CA SER A 21 -30.27 29.52 -26.51
C SER A 21 -28.77 29.26 -26.58
N LEU A 22 -28.14 29.66 -27.68
CA LEU A 22 -26.70 29.53 -27.94
C LEU A 22 -25.81 30.15 -26.83
N PHE A 23 -26.37 31.07 -26.03
CA PHE A 23 -25.74 31.66 -24.85
C PHE A 23 -25.81 30.80 -23.58
N GLY A 24 -26.79 29.89 -23.50
CA GLY A 24 -26.88 28.90 -22.41
C GLY A 24 -25.81 27.82 -22.52
N GLU A 25 -25.37 27.51 -23.74
CA GLU A 25 -24.30 26.55 -24.03
C GLU A 25 -22.92 27.09 -23.60
N LEU A 26 -22.64 28.39 -23.77
CA LEU A 26 -21.42 29.01 -23.24
C LEU A 26 -21.39 29.05 -21.71
N ALA A 27 -22.52 29.39 -21.07
CA ALA A 27 -22.63 29.38 -19.62
C ALA A 27 -22.57 27.95 -19.03
N GLN A 28 -22.94 26.92 -19.80
CA GLN A 28 -22.76 25.52 -19.44
C GLN A 28 -21.27 25.13 -19.42
N VAL A 29 -20.50 25.56 -20.42
CA VAL A 29 -19.06 25.26 -20.50
C VAL A 29 -18.30 25.93 -19.35
N ASP A 30 -18.57 27.20 -19.06
CA ASP A 30 -17.90 27.93 -17.97
C ASP A 30 -18.22 27.33 -16.58
N ASN A 31 -19.50 27.01 -16.29
CA ASN A 31 -19.87 26.41 -15.00
C ASN A 31 -19.37 24.97 -14.85
N ALA A 32 -19.29 24.20 -15.94
CA ALA A 32 -18.69 22.87 -15.91
C ALA A 32 -17.18 22.93 -15.64
N PHE A 33 -16.50 23.93 -16.21
CA PHE A 33 -15.08 24.19 -15.97
C PHE A 33 -14.82 24.64 -14.52
N GLU A 34 -15.66 25.52 -13.97
CA GLU A 34 -15.57 25.97 -12.58
C GLU A 34 -15.86 24.84 -11.58
N PHE A 35 -16.83 23.97 -11.88
CA PHE A 35 -17.10 22.77 -11.09
C PHE A 35 -15.89 21.82 -11.07
N ALA A 36 -15.29 21.55 -12.23
CA ALA A 36 -14.10 20.70 -12.35
C ALA A 36 -12.89 21.26 -11.59
N LEU A 37 -12.69 22.58 -11.61
CA LEU A 37 -11.55 23.25 -10.95
C LEU A 37 -11.75 23.48 -9.44
N SER A 38 -12.99 23.48 -8.96
CA SER A 38 -13.30 23.73 -7.53
C SER A 38 -13.06 22.53 -6.61
N SER A 39 -12.74 21.36 -7.16
CA SER A 39 -12.43 20.15 -6.38
C SER A 39 -11.01 20.20 -5.81
N LYS A 40 -10.70 21.20 -4.98
CA LYS A 40 -9.63 21.11 -3.98
C LYS A 40 -10.11 20.20 -2.85
N ASN A 41 -10.29 18.92 -3.15
CA ASN A 41 -10.44 17.93 -2.09
C ASN A 41 -9.03 17.70 -1.52
N GLY A 42 -8.88 17.79 -0.20
CA GLY A 42 -7.63 17.38 0.44
C GLY A 42 -7.27 15.95 0.02
N GLU A 43 -5.98 15.69 -0.18
CA GLU A 43 -5.46 14.36 -0.50
C GLU A 43 -6.07 13.33 0.45
N ILE A 44 -6.88 12.41 -0.09
CA ILE A 44 -7.49 11.33 0.71
C ILE A 44 -6.38 10.32 0.97
N SER A 45 -6.13 10.02 2.25
CA SER A 45 -5.12 9.02 2.58
C SER A 45 -5.51 7.68 1.97
N ARG A 46 -4.51 6.93 1.50
CA ARG A 46 -4.77 5.64 0.85
C ARG A 46 -5.40 4.61 1.79
N LYS A 47 -5.09 4.69 3.09
CA LYS A 47 -5.76 3.92 4.16
C LYS A 47 -7.27 4.17 4.14
N GLN A 48 -7.67 5.44 4.02
CA GLN A 48 -9.07 5.84 3.96
C GLN A 48 -9.74 5.39 2.66
N LEU A 49 -9.04 5.47 1.53
CA LEU A 49 -9.55 4.96 0.25
C LEU A 49 -9.82 3.44 0.32
N LEU A 50 -8.88 2.66 0.86
CA LEU A 50 -9.02 1.21 1.02
C LEU A 50 -10.13 0.85 2.02
N ALA A 51 -10.28 1.63 3.10
CA ALA A 51 -11.39 1.47 4.03
C ALA A 51 -12.75 1.70 3.33
N TRP A 52 -12.86 2.73 2.49
CA TRP A 52 -14.07 2.96 1.69
C TRP A 52 -14.29 1.89 0.62
N GLU A 53 -13.26 1.36 -0.03
CA GLU A 53 -13.38 0.21 -0.95
C GLU A 53 -13.99 -1.00 -0.21
N LYS A 54 -13.45 -1.32 0.98
CA LYS A 54 -13.96 -2.42 1.83
C LYS A 54 -15.40 -2.16 2.28
N GLU A 55 -15.73 -0.94 2.69
CA GLU A 55 -17.09 -0.58 3.11
C GLU A 55 -18.11 -0.66 1.96
N LEU A 56 -17.75 -0.20 0.76
CA LEU A 56 -18.64 -0.15 -0.39
C LEU A 56 -18.83 -1.50 -1.07
N VAL A 57 -17.78 -2.30 -1.16
CA VAL A 57 -17.75 -3.54 -1.98
C VAL A 57 -17.66 -4.79 -1.11
N GLY A 58 -17.19 -4.68 0.13
CA GLY A 58 -16.95 -5.81 1.03
C GLY A 58 -15.64 -6.56 0.76
N VAL A 59 -14.92 -6.21 -0.31
CA VAL A 59 -13.65 -6.82 -0.72
C VAL A 59 -12.69 -5.75 -1.27
N TYR A 60 -11.39 -5.95 -1.12
CA TYR A 60 -10.37 -5.08 -1.70
C TYR A 60 -10.18 -5.40 -3.20
N ILE A 61 -10.50 -4.45 -4.09
CA ILE A 61 -10.31 -4.62 -5.55
C ILE A 61 -8.87 -4.25 -5.94
N SER A 62 -8.31 -3.20 -5.33
CA SER A 62 -7.03 -2.63 -5.76
C SER A 62 -5.82 -3.48 -5.36
N LYS A 63 -5.69 -3.85 -4.07
CA LYS A 63 -4.69 -4.78 -3.48
C LYS A 63 -4.87 -4.82 -1.95
N HIS A 64 -4.69 -5.98 -1.32
CA HIS A 64 -4.77 -6.10 0.15
C HIS A 64 -3.67 -5.27 0.83
N PRO A 65 -3.92 -4.56 1.95
CA PRO A 65 -2.89 -3.78 2.67
C PRO A 65 -1.59 -4.56 2.96
N LEU A 66 -1.73 -5.85 3.29
CA LEU A 66 -0.60 -6.76 3.55
C LEU A 66 0.22 -7.12 2.30
N SER A 67 -0.30 -6.92 1.09
CA SER A 67 0.42 -7.26 -0.15
C SER A 67 1.68 -6.43 -0.33
N TYR A 68 1.73 -5.23 0.24
CA TYR A 68 2.89 -4.34 0.17
C TYR A 68 4.04 -4.78 1.08
N LEU A 69 3.78 -5.70 2.00
CA LEU A 69 4.73 -6.17 2.99
C LEU A 69 4.98 -7.67 2.86
N SER A 70 4.63 -8.27 1.72
CA SER A 70 4.76 -9.71 1.55
C SER A 70 6.17 -10.20 1.87
N ASP A 71 7.20 -9.40 1.59
CA ASP A 71 8.60 -9.78 1.85
C ASP A 71 9.01 -9.56 3.31
N LEU A 72 8.60 -8.45 3.93
CA LEU A 72 8.79 -8.21 5.38
C LEU A 72 8.04 -9.24 6.24
N LEU A 73 6.83 -9.60 5.81
CA LEU A 73 6.02 -10.63 6.45
C LEU A 73 6.66 -12.00 6.27
N LYS A 74 7.24 -12.35 5.11
CA LYS A 74 7.95 -13.63 4.94
C LYS A 74 9.13 -13.78 5.90
N GLU A 75 9.84 -12.69 6.23
CA GLU A 75 10.96 -12.75 7.17
C GLU A 75 10.52 -12.89 8.63
N ARG A 76 9.33 -12.37 8.98
CA ARG A 76 8.86 -12.30 10.37
C ARG A 76 7.79 -13.34 10.71
N THR A 77 7.11 -13.90 9.70
CA THR A 77 6.05 -14.90 9.87
C THR A 77 6.57 -16.29 9.53
N THR A 78 6.07 -17.29 10.24
CA THR A 78 6.44 -18.69 10.00
C THR A 78 5.46 -19.40 9.07
N HIS A 79 4.19 -18.98 9.12
CA HIS A 79 3.08 -19.64 8.45
C HIS A 79 2.09 -18.57 7.99
N THR A 80 1.30 -18.88 6.96
CA THR A 80 0.12 -18.11 6.55
C THR A 80 -1.12 -18.66 7.27
N THR A 81 -2.21 -17.91 7.33
CA THR A 81 -3.46 -18.39 7.97
C THR A 81 -3.96 -19.69 7.34
N ALA A 82 -3.84 -19.83 6.02
CA ALA A 82 -4.23 -21.03 5.29
C ALA A 82 -3.36 -22.26 5.61
N ALA A 83 -2.12 -22.06 6.05
CA ALA A 83 -1.23 -23.15 6.48
C ALA A 83 -1.48 -23.61 7.92
N VAL A 84 -2.30 -22.87 8.69
CA VAL A 84 -2.64 -23.22 10.07
C VAL A 84 -3.75 -24.27 10.07
N THR A 85 -3.34 -25.54 10.07
CA THR A 85 -4.23 -26.70 10.09
C THR A 85 -4.16 -27.46 11.42
N GLU A 86 -5.02 -28.46 11.58
CA GLU A 86 -5.05 -29.33 12.76
C GLU A 86 -3.72 -30.05 13.03
N GLU A 87 -2.91 -30.29 11.99
CA GLU A 87 -1.60 -30.95 12.10
C GLU A 87 -0.60 -30.11 12.91
N LEU A 88 -0.82 -28.80 12.97
CA LEU A 88 -0.01 -27.87 13.75
C LEU A 88 -0.51 -27.69 15.18
N ALA A 89 -1.48 -28.49 15.64
CA ALA A 89 -1.99 -28.41 17.01
C ALA A 89 -0.85 -28.43 18.06
N LYS A 90 -0.93 -27.51 19.02
CA LYS A 90 0.07 -27.25 20.08
C LYS A 90 1.44 -26.76 19.58
N GLN A 91 1.59 -26.50 18.29
CA GLN A 91 2.80 -25.86 17.76
C GLN A 91 2.68 -24.35 17.88
N LYS A 92 3.85 -23.71 18.04
CA LYS A 92 3.96 -22.26 18.07
C LYS A 92 4.13 -21.74 16.65
N VAL A 93 3.27 -20.82 16.25
CA VAL A 93 3.30 -20.18 14.94
C VAL A 93 3.30 -18.67 15.10
N THR A 94 3.95 -17.99 14.15
CA THR A 94 3.91 -16.54 13.99
C THR A 94 3.15 -16.22 12.72
N LEU A 95 2.08 -15.43 12.85
CA LEU A 95 1.21 -14.99 11.77
C LEU A 95 1.21 -13.46 11.72
N GLY A 96 1.12 -12.90 10.52
CA GLY A 96 0.96 -11.47 10.30
C GLY A 96 -0.35 -11.21 9.57
N GLY A 97 -1.15 -10.28 10.08
CA GLY A 97 -2.49 -10.06 9.55
C GLY A 97 -3.12 -8.75 10.01
N THR A 98 -4.29 -8.47 9.45
CA THR A 98 -5.14 -7.34 9.85
C THR A 98 -6.25 -7.86 10.76
N ILE A 99 -6.55 -7.14 11.84
CA ILE A 99 -7.70 -7.46 12.69
C ILE A 99 -8.98 -7.03 11.99
N THR A 100 -9.89 -7.97 11.76
CA THR A 100 -11.19 -7.69 11.11
C THR A 100 -12.34 -7.55 12.09
N GLU A 101 -12.22 -8.19 13.25
CA GLU A 101 -13.21 -8.16 14.32
C GLU A 101 -12.47 -8.27 15.65
N ALA A 102 -12.87 -7.47 16.65
CA ALA A 102 -12.30 -7.54 17.99
C ALA A 102 -13.40 -7.55 19.06
N ARG A 103 -13.58 -8.70 19.71
CA ARG A 103 -14.58 -8.88 20.76
C ARG A 103 -13.91 -8.95 22.14
N ARG A 104 -14.19 -7.95 22.97
CA ARG A 104 -13.80 -7.96 24.40
C ARG A 104 -14.76 -8.82 25.21
N ILE A 105 -14.23 -9.62 26.12
CA ILE A 105 -14.97 -10.54 26.97
C ILE A 105 -14.45 -10.40 28.40
N THR A 106 -15.34 -10.08 29.33
CA THR A 106 -15.01 -10.12 30.75
C THR A 106 -15.19 -11.54 31.26
N THR A 107 -14.13 -12.09 31.85
CA THR A 107 -14.15 -13.42 32.45
C THR A 107 -15.00 -13.44 33.73
N LYS A 108 -15.35 -14.64 34.20
CA LYS A 108 -16.08 -14.82 35.48
C LYS A 108 -15.33 -14.27 36.69
N LYS A 109 -14.01 -14.06 36.59
CA LYS A 109 -13.15 -13.50 37.64
C LYS A 109 -13.10 -11.97 37.62
N GLY A 110 -13.68 -11.34 36.60
CA GLY A 110 -13.63 -9.88 36.39
C GLY A 110 -12.52 -9.43 35.43
N ASP A 111 -11.57 -10.31 35.11
CA ASP A 111 -10.45 -9.98 34.21
C ASP A 111 -10.94 -9.88 32.76
N THR A 112 -10.36 -8.98 31.96
CA THR A 112 -10.75 -8.78 30.55
C THR A 112 -9.85 -9.59 29.62
N MET A 113 -10.45 -10.36 28.72
CA MET A 113 -9.80 -11.03 27.59
C MET A 113 -10.39 -10.52 26.28
N CYS A 114 -9.78 -10.88 25.15
CA CYS A 114 -10.40 -10.64 23.84
C CYS A 114 -10.28 -11.84 22.91
N VAL A 115 -11.24 -11.93 22.00
CA VAL A 115 -11.20 -12.84 20.86
C VAL A 115 -11.24 -11.97 19.62
N VAL A 116 -10.24 -12.11 18.75
CA VAL A 116 -10.11 -11.32 17.54
C VAL A 116 -10.06 -12.22 16.32
N LYS A 117 -10.51 -11.72 15.17
CA LYS A 117 -10.36 -12.41 13.89
C LYS A 117 -9.21 -11.77 13.11
N LEU A 118 -8.14 -12.52 12.92
CA LEU A 118 -6.97 -12.11 12.17
C LEU A 118 -7.10 -12.58 10.71
N GLU A 119 -6.99 -11.66 9.76
CA GLU A 119 -7.08 -11.94 8.32
C GLU A 119 -5.74 -11.66 7.63
N ASP A 120 -5.33 -12.56 6.73
CA ASP A 120 -4.22 -12.35 5.81
C ASP A 120 -4.67 -12.50 4.34
N MET A 121 -3.72 -12.53 3.40
CA MET A 121 -4.03 -12.66 1.96
C MET A 121 -4.63 -14.02 1.58
N TYR A 122 -4.58 -15.01 2.46
CA TYR A 122 -4.92 -16.41 2.18
C TYR A 122 -6.14 -16.90 2.96
N GLY A 123 -6.56 -16.16 3.99
CA GLY A 123 -7.71 -16.53 4.81
C GLY A 123 -7.75 -15.78 6.14
N SER A 124 -8.49 -16.35 7.09
CA SER A 124 -8.67 -15.75 8.42
C SER A 124 -8.64 -16.82 9.50
N VAL A 125 -8.12 -16.46 10.68
CA VAL A 125 -8.05 -17.33 11.87
C VAL A 125 -8.50 -16.57 13.12
N SER A 126 -9.18 -17.27 14.02
CA SER A 126 -9.58 -16.72 15.32
C SER A 126 -8.41 -16.77 16.31
N VAL A 127 -8.12 -15.65 16.95
CA VAL A 127 -7.06 -15.52 17.95
C VAL A 127 -7.68 -15.19 19.32
N THR A 128 -7.38 -16.00 20.33
CA THR A 128 -7.80 -15.78 21.71
C THR A 128 -6.65 -15.18 22.52
N VAL A 129 -6.92 -14.06 23.18
CA VAL A 129 -5.95 -13.31 23.99
C VAL A 129 -6.40 -13.33 25.43
N PHE A 130 -5.70 -14.10 26.26
CA PHE A 130 -6.00 -14.22 27.69
C PHE A 130 -5.66 -12.93 28.45
N PRO A 131 -6.25 -12.72 29.65
CA PRO A 131 -6.18 -11.44 30.34
C PRO A 131 -4.77 -10.89 30.57
N ARG A 132 -3.84 -11.77 30.95
CA ARG A 132 -2.44 -11.38 31.15
C ARG A 132 -1.82 -10.75 29.89
N THR A 133 -2.01 -11.38 28.74
CA THR A 133 -1.51 -10.86 27.46
C THR A 133 -2.30 -9.63 27.03
N TYR A 134 -3.61 -9.61 27.28
CA TYR A 134 -4.48 -8.49 26.92
C TYR A 134 -4.12 -7.21 27.67
N GLU A 135 -3.81 -7.28 28.97
CA GLU A 135 -3.38 -6.11 29.76
C GLU A 135 -2.13 -5.45 29.18
N GLU A 136 -1.17 -6.24 28.68
CA GLU A 136 0.08 -5.74 28.10
C GLU A 136 -0.09 -5.22 26.66
N THR A 137 -1.14 -5.63 25.95
CA THR A 137 -1.31 -5.40 24.50
C THR A 137 -2.67 -4.81 24.13
N ALA A 138 -3.40 -4.23 25.08
CA ALA A 138 -4.80 -3.82 24.92
C ALA A 138 -5.04 -2.88 23.73
N GLU A 139 -4.07 -2.02 23.44
CA GLU A 139 -4.10 -1.03 22.35
C GLU A 139 -4.00 -1.66 20.95
N LEU A 140 -3.44 -2.87 20.85
CA LEU A 140 -3.22 -3.56 19.57
C LEU A 140 -4.50 -4.23 19.05
N TRP A 141 -5.45 -4.54 19.93
CA TRP A 141 -6.65 -5.33 19.61
C TRP A 141 -7.81 -4.44 19.14
N VAL A 142 -7.56 -3.69 18.08
CA VAL A 142 -8.52 -2.78 17.44
C VAL A 142 -8.68 -3.18 15.97
N GLU A 143 -9.92 -3.08 15.46
CA GLU A 143 -10.22 -3.35 14.05
C GLU A 143 -9.36 -2.50 13.11
N ASP A 144 -9.03 -3.08 11.97
CA ASP A 144 -8.15 -2.54 10.92
C ASP A 144 -6.70 -2.26 11.37
N THR A 145 -6.29 -2.74 12.55
CA THR A 145 -4.88 -2.73 12.99
C THR A 145 -4.12 -3.90 12.36
N VAL A 146 -2.94 -3.62 11.81
CA VAL A 146 -2.03 -4.64 11.29
C VAL A 146 -1.01 -5.04 12.34
N ILE A 147 -0.97 -6.33 12.66
CA ILE A 147 -0.14 -6.86 13.75
C ILE A 147 0.54 -8.16 13.35
N ILE A 148 1.63 -8.46 14.05
CA ILE A 148 2.25 -9.78 14.07
C ILE A 148 1.89 -10.46 15.39
N VAL A 149 1.28 -11.63 15.29
CA VAL A 149 0.87 -12.45 16.43
C VAL A 149 1.72 -13.70 16.48
N ARG A 150 2.33 -13.95 17.65
CA ARG A 150 2.87 -15.26 18.00
C ARG A 150 1.89 -15.97 18.89
N GLY A 151 1.53 -17.19 18.53
CA GLY A 151 0.59 -17.96 19.30
C GLY A 151 0.78 -19.46 19.15
N GLU A 152 0.05 -20.19 19.97
CA GLU A 152 -0.01 -21.65 19.93
C GLU A 152 -1.32 -22.08 19.27
N VAL A 153 -1.24 -23.00 18.31
CA VAL A 153 -2.42 -23.49 17.61
C VAL A 153 -3.25 -24.36 18.54
N GLN A 154 -4.54 -24.04 18.65
CA GLN A 154 -5.52 -24.76 19.44
C GLN A 154 -6.71 -25.17 18.58
N ILE A 155 -7.20 -26.39 18.80
CA ILE A 155 -8.43 -26.86 18.20
C ILE A 155 -9.54 -26.69 19.23
N PHE A 156 -10.53 -25.87 18.89
CA PHE A 156 -11.71 -25.65 19.73
C PHE A 156 -12.96 -25.94 18.92
N ARG A 157 -13.75 -26.94 19.33
CA ARG A 157 -14.98 -27.37 18.63
C ARG A 157 -14.77 -27.67 17.14
N GLU A 158 -13.69 -28.38 16.81
CA GLU A 158 -13.32 -28.72 15.41
C GLU A 158 -12.91 -27.49 14.56
N GLU A 159 -12.79 -26.31 15.15
CA GLU A 159 -12.22 -25.13 14.48
C GLU A 159 -10.79 -24.88 14.97
N VAL A 160 -9.92 -24.56 14.02
CA VAL A 160 -8.55 -24.16 14.31
C VAL A 160 -8.54 -22.70 14.77
N SER A 161 -7.92 -22.47 15.92
CA SER A 161 -7.78 -21.17 16.55
C SER A 161 -6.35 -21.00 17.05
N LEU A 162 -6.00 -19.77 17.40
CA LEU A 162 -4.68 -19.43 17.93
C LEU A 162 -4.81 -18.88 19.35
N GLN A 163 -4.11 -19.46 20.31
CA GLN A 163 -3.92 -18.82 21.61
C GLN A 163 -2.74 -17.84 21.49
N CYS A 164 -3.00 -16.55 21.67
CA CYS A 164 -1.96 -15.52 21.65
C CYS A 164 -0.97 -15.70 22.80
N ILE A 165 0.33 -15.69 22.46
CA ILE A 165 1.45 -15.65 23.40
C ILE A 165 1.99 -14.22 23.48
N SER A 166 2.20 -13.58 22.32
CA SER A 166 2.65 -12.19 22.22
C SER A 166 2.13 -11.57 20.92
N ALA A 167 1.89 -10.26 20.93
CA ALA A 167 1.55 -9.49 19.74
C ALA A 167 2.42 -8.24 19.66
N GLU A 168 2.81 -7.88 18.44
CA GLU A 168 3.55 -6.66 18.16
C GLU A 168 2.86 -5.89 17.01
N PRO A 169 2.77 -4.56 17.10
CA PRO A 169 2.31 -3.73 15.99
C PRO A 169 3.33 -3.79 14.85
N LEU A 170 2.84 -3.83 13.61
CA LEU A 170 3.68 -3.71 12.44
C LEU A 170 3.66 -2.26 11.94
N HIS A 171 4.37 -1.36 12.64
CA HIS A 171 4.41 0.08 12.32
C HIS A 171 4.85 0.38 10.88
N GLN A 172 5.71 -0.46 10.32
CA GLN A 172 6.17 -0.37 8.93
C GLN A 172 5.02 -0.41 7.91
N VAL A 173 3.85 -1.00 8.26
CA VAL A 173 2.69 -1.00 7.37
C VAL A 173 2.13 0.40 7.22
N GLU A 174 1.89 1.09 8.34
CA GLU A 174 1.28 2.41 8.29
C GLU A 174 2.24 3.42 7.65
N GLU A 175 3.54 3.30 7.93
CA GLU A 175 4.58 4.10 7.27
C GLU A 175 4.61 3.83 5.76
N GLU A 176 4.66 2.58 5.30
CA GLU A 176 4.67 2.25 3.86
C GLU A 176 3.32 2.49 3.15
N MET A 177 2.21 2.48 3.88
CA MET A 177 0.89 2.81 3.34
C MET A 177 0.68 4.32 3.21
N ASN A 178 1.22 5.11 4.14
CA ASN A 178 1.17 6.57 4.11
C ASN A 178 2.34 7.19 3.34
N ARG A 179 3.36 6.39 3.01
CA ARG A 179 4.47 6.81 2.18
C ARG A 179 3.96 7.23 0.81
N LYS A 180 4.25 8.47 0.44
CA LYS A 180 3.93 8.98 -0.89
C LYS A 180 4.71 8.20 -1.93
N GLN A 181 4.06 7.85 -3.04
CA GLN A 181 4.75 7.16 -4.13
C GLN A 181 5.64 8.15 -4.85
N HIS A 182 6.78 7.70 -5.36
CA HIS A 182 7.68 8.52 -6.16
C HIS A 182 7.68 8.03 -7.61
N GLN A 183 7.73 8.97 -8.54
CA GLN A 183 8.17 8.76 -9.91
C GLN A 183 9.64 9.16 -9.95
N VAL A 184 10.52 8.21 -10.29
CA VAL A 184 11.96 8.43 -10.33
C VAL A 184 12.42 8.40 -11.78
N TRP A 185 13.18 9.40 -12.19
CA TRP A 185 13.86 9.42 -13.49
C TRP A 185 15.36 9.26 -13.26
N LEU A 186 15.93 8.23 -13.89
CA LEU A 186 17.36 7.92 -13.86
C LEU A 186 17.96 8.31 -15.20
N THR A 187 18.82 9.33 -15.20
CA THR A 187 19.48 9.79 -16.43
C THR A 187 20.81 9.07 -16.60
N LEU A 188 20.91 8.25 -17.65
CA LEU A 188 22.13 7.55 -18.05
C LEU A 188 22.74 8.25 -19.26
N HIS A 189 23.91 8.87 -19.07
CA HIS A 189 24.73 9.36 -20.17
C HIS A 189 25.64 8.27 -20.70
N LEU A 190 25.50 7.94 -21.98
CA LEU A 190 26.39 7.02 -22.68
C LEU A 190 27.75 7.67 -22.91
N SER A 191 28.81 6.93 -22.62
CA SER A 191 30.17 7.43 -22.53
C SER A 191 30.91 7.42 -23.89
N GLY A 192 30.28 6.91 -24.96
CA GLY A 192 30.82 6.85 -26.33
C GLY A 192 30.72 5.47 -26.96
N GLU A 193 31.33 5.30 -28.14
CA GLU A 193 31.28 4.04 -28.93
C GLU A 193 32.51 3.13 -28.74
N ASP A 194 33.53 3.59 -28.02
CA ASP A 194 34.74 2.79 -27.75
C ASP A 194 34.44 1.57 -26.86
N GLU A 195 35.12 0.44 -27.08
CA GLU A 195 34.89 -0.81 -26.32
C GLU A 195 34.94 -0.61 -24.80
N LYS A 196 35.85 0.24 -24.31
CA LYS A 196 35.97 0.57 -22.88
C LYS A 196 34.78 1.39 -22.37
N ALA A 197 34.28 2.32 -23.18
CA ALA A 197 33.13 3.16 -22.85
C ALA A 197 31.85 2.31 -22.78
N VAL A 198 31.64 1.46 -23.80
CA VAL A 198 30.49 0.53 -23.84
C VAL A 198 30.52 -0.44 -22.66
N SER A 199 31.68 -0.99 -22.31
CA SER A 199 31.82 -1.88 -21.16
C SER A 199 31.46 -1.18 -19.83
N ASN A 200 31.93 0.06 -19.65
CA ASN A 200 31.59 0.86 -18.47
C ASN A 200 30.08 1.19 -18.41
N ASP A 201 29.45 1.52 -19.54
CA ASP A 201 28.02 1.82 -19.59
C ASP A 201 27.17 0.57 -19.28
N ILE A 202 27.59 -0.61 -19.75
CA ILE A 202 26.96 -1.89 -19.40
C ILE A 202 27.08 -2.14 -17.88
N MET A 203 28.24 -1.89 -17.28
CA MET A 203 28.44 -2.04 -15.84
C MET A 203 27.51 -1.12 -15.05
N LYS A 204 27.38 0.15 -15.45
CA LYS A 204 26.44 1.10 -14.81
C LYS A 204 25.01 0.57 -14.84
N VAL A 205 24.55 0.08 -16.00
CA VAL A 205 23.19 -0.48 -16.13
C VAL A 205 23.00 -1.70 -15.22
N GLN A 206 23.98 -2.58 -15.15
CA GLN A 206 23.93 -3.75 -14.24
C GLN A 206 23.87 -3.33 -12.77
N ASP A 207 24.65 -2.32 -12.38
CA ASP A 207 24.66 -1.80 -11.01
C ASP A 207 23.32 -1.14 -10.64
N ILE A 208 22.70 -0.38 -11.56
CA ILE A 208 21.35 0.18 -11.39
C ILE A 208 20.35 -0.94 -11.12
N TYR A 209 20.33 -1.98 -11.96
CA TYR A 209 19.42 -3.11 -11.77
C TYR A 209 19.67 -3.83 -10.45
N ARG A 210 20.94 -4.02 -10.05
CA ARG A 210 21.29 -4.65 -8.76
C ARG A 210 20.73 -3.83 -7.60
N TYR A 211 21.00 -2.54 -7.54
CA TYR A 211 20.56 -1.68 -6.44
C TYR A 211 19.03 -1.56 -6.34
N ILE A 212 18.34 -1.54 -7.49
CA ILE A 212 16.87 -1.54 -7.50
C ILE A 212 16.31 -2.89 -7.04
N GLN A 213 16.92 -4.01 -7.44
CA GLN A 213 16.47 -5.35 -7.05
C GLN A 213 16.74 -5.67 -5.57
N GLU A 214 17.73 -5.03 -4.94
CA GLU A 214 17.98 -5.18 -3.50
C GLU A 214 16.79 -4.72 -2.65
N ARG A 215 15.98 -3.77 -3.14
CA ARG A 215 14.80 -3.26 -2.44
C ARG A 215 13.62 -3.04 -3.40
N PRO A 216 12.81 -4.09 -3.66
CA PRO A 216 11.57 -3.92 -4.41
C PRO A 216 10.62 -3.00 -3.63
N GLY A 217 9.87 -2.16 -4.35
CA GLY A 217 8.96 -1.21 -3.73
C GLY A 217 7.82 -0.79 -4.64
N ARG A 218 7.19 0.34 -4.32
CA ARG A 218 5.97 0.84 -4.97
C ARG A 218 6.20 2.09 -5.82
N ASP A 219 7.42 2.61 -5.83
CA ASP A 219 7.79 3.77 -6.62
C ASP A 219 8.10 3.31 -8.03
N HIS A 220 7.74 4.14 -9.00
CA HIS A 220 7.99 3.81 -10.40
C HIS A 220 9.25 4.49 -10.86
N TYR A 221 10.04 3.81 -11.68
CA TYR A 221 11.22 4.42 -12.27
C TYR A 221 11.22 4.32 -13.79
N GLU A 222 11.82 5.31 -14.42
CA GLU A 222 12.12 5.34 -15.85
C GLU A 222 13.59 5.65 -16.04
N ILE A 223 14.19 5.04 -17.06
CA ILE A 223 15.60 5.31 -17.41
C ILE A 223 15.61 6.19 -18.65
N LEU A 224 16.18 7.38 -18.53
CA LEU A 224 16.43 8.31 -19.62
C LEU A 224 17.85 8.08 -20.12
N VAL A 225 18.01 7.47 -21.29
CA VAL A 225 19.32 7.25 -21.90
C VAL A 225 19.61 8.39 -22.87
N ALA A 226 20.74 9.07 -22.70
CA ALA A 226 21.17 10.16 -23.57
C ALA A 226 22.61 9.98 -24.04
N ASN A 227 22.89 10.38 -25.29
CA ASN A 227 24.25 10.38 -25.87
C ASN A 227 24.61 11.75 -26.49
N GLY A 228 24.16 12.83 -25.84
CA GLY A 228 24.37 14.23 -26.25
C GLY A 228 23.61 14.69 -27.51
N SER A 229 23.25 13.78 -28.41
CA SER A 229 22.54 14.05 -29.68
C SER A 229 21.08 13.61 -29.68
N TRP A 230 20.75 12.60 -28.88
CA TRP A 230 19.41 12.06 -28.72
C TRP A 230 19.18 11.64 -27.27
N GLN A 231 17.91 11.56 -26.90
CA GLN A 231 17.45 11.06 -25.61
C GLN A 231 16.31 10.08 -25.85
N VAL A 232 16.38 8.91 -25.22
CA VAL A 232 15.34 7.88 -25.28
C VAL A 232 14.89 7.54 -23.87
N ARG A 233 13.58 7.43 -23.69
CA ARG A 233 12.97 6.99 -22.44
C ARG A 233 12.70 5.50 -22.50
N LEU A 234 13.28 4.77 -21.55
CA LEU A 234 13.08 3.34 -21.36
C LEU A 234 12.23 3.13 -20.11
N THR A 235 11.09 2.46 -20.30
CA THR A 235 10.25 1.98 -19.21
C THR A 235 10.43 0.46 -19.12
N PRO A 236 11.18 -0.05 -18.13
CA PRO A 236 11.38 -1.49 -17.97
C PRO A 236 10.05 -2.23 -17.76
N GLN A 237 10.01 -3.52 -18.09
CA GLN A 237 8.80 -4.33 -17.82
C GLN A 237 8.48 -4.44 -16.32
N ASN A 238 9.52 -4.44 -15.49
CA ASN A 238 9.40 -4.31 -14.05
C ASN A 238 9.99 -2.96 -13.61
N ASN A 239 9.15 -1.93 -13.63
CA ASN A 239 9.53 -0.56 -13.36
C ASN A 239 9.27 -0.13 -11.90
N THR A 240 9.21 -1.05 -10.95
CA THR A 240 8.96 -0.76 -9.54
C THR A 240 10.24 -0.79 -8.70
N MET A 241 10.39 0.14 -7.75
CA MET A 241 11.51 0.25 -6.81
C MET A 241 11.07 0.86 -5.46
N GLN A 242 11.90 0.80 -4.43
CA GLN A 242 11.70 1.56 -3.19
C GLN A 242 12.67 2.75 -3.13
N TYR A 243 12.19 3.93 -3.50
CA TYR A 243 12.97 5.17 -3.44
C TYR A 243 13.36 5.51 -2.00
N SER A 244 14.63 5.86 -1.79
CA SER A 244 15.12 6.38 -0.51
C SER A 244 16.32 7.26 -0.78
N GLU A 245 16.64 8.16 0.14
CA GLU A 245 17.84 9.01 0.01
C GLU A 245 19.13 8.16 -0.03
N ASP A 246 19.18 7.02 0.67
CA ASP A 246 20.29 6.07 0.59
C ASP A 246 20.42 5.48 -0.83
N LEU A 247 19.31 5.02 -1.40
CA LEU A 247 19.31 4.49 -2.77
C LEU A 247 19.64 5.56 -3.80
N ARG A 248 19.13 6.79 -3.62
CA ARG A 248 19.47 7.95 -4.46
C ARG A 248 20.98 8.18 -4.46
N THR A 249 21.60 8.23 -3.28
CA THR A 249 23.05 8.47 -3.14
C THR A 249 23.85 7.41 -3.89
N ARG A 250 23.51 6.12 -3.73
CA ARG A 250 24.16 5.01 -4.45
C ARG A 250 23.97 5.09 -5.97
N LEU A 251 22.79 5.50 -6.43
CA LEU A 251 22.52 5.67 -7.86
C LEU A 251 23.27 6.87 -8.44
N GLU A 252 23.38 7.98 -7.70
CA GLU A 252 24.17 9.15 -8.09
C GLU A 252 25.68 8.84 -8.12
N GLU A 253 26.20 7.94 -7.28
CA GLU A 253 27.59 7.47 -7.37
C GLU A 253 27.90 6.76 -8.71
N VAL A 254 26.90 6.10 -9.31
CA VAL A 254 27.04 5.38 -10.59
C VAL A 254 26.73 6.26 -11.80
N LEU A 255 25.67 7.06 -11.71
CA LEU A 255 25.14 7.87 -12.81
C LEU A 255 25.77 9.26 -12.90
N GLY A 256 26.19 9.81 -11.76
CA GLY A 256 26.61 11.20 -11.59
C GLY A 256 25.63 12.01 -10.73
N GLU A 257 26.16 13.06 -10.10
CA GLU A 257 25.39 13.97 -9.24
C GLU A 257 24.27 14.66 -10.05
N GLY A 258 23.05 14.69 -9.50
CA GLY A 258 21.89 15.30 -10.13
C GLY A 258 21.24 14.49 -11.27
N MET A 259 21.71 13.26 -11.51
CA MET A 259 21.13 12.37 -12.54
C MET A 259 19.94 11.54 -12.05
N VAL A 260 19.58 11.69 -10.78
CA VAL A 260 18.44 11.02 -10.15
C VAL A 260 17.43 12.09 -9.73
N GLU A 261 16.33 12.18 -10.46
CA GLU A 261 15.22 13.07 -10.14
C GLU A 261 14.07 12.26 -9.58
N ALA A 262 13.48 12.69 -8.47
CA ALA A 262 12.30 12.05 -7.88
C ALA A 262 11.19 13.07 -7.69
N LEU A 263 10.00 12.72 -8.15
CA LEU A 263 8.78 13.50 -7.97
C LEU A 263 7.77 12.67 -7.20
N VAL A 264 7.18 13.29 -6.19
CA VAL A 264 6.11 12.69 -5.40
C VAL A 264 4.85 12.61 -6.28
N ILE A 265 4.34 11.39 -6.46
CA ILE A 265 3.06 11.10 -7.10
C ILE A 265 2.00 10.98 -6.00
N ASP A 266 0.91 11.74 -6.15
CA ASP A 266 -0.28 11.63 -5.30
C ASP A 266 -1.24 10.51 -5.78
#